data_AF-A0A9N7MCS7-F1
#
_entry.id   AF-A0A9N7MCS7-F1
#
_cell.length_a   1.000
_cell.length_b   1.000
_cell.length_c   1.000
_cell.angle_alpha   90.00
_cell.angle_beta   90.00
_cell.angle_gamma   90.00
#
_symmetry.space_group_name_H-M   'P 1'
#
loop_
_entity.id
_entity.type
_entity.pdbx_description
1 polymer ?
#
loop_
_entity_poly.entity_id
_entity_poly.type
_entity_poly.pdbx_seq_one_letter_code
_entity_poly.pdbx_strand_id
1 'polypeptide(L)'
;MFRQISEELIDDFCRCGKPTVRKTSWADGNAGRRYSACEKYRMLGGCTYHVWVDPPMCYRAQQLIPGLLKRAKKLEEEIARRKKWERLMLLAIVGLIVLCFLKCNGCV
;
A
#
# COMPACT_ATOMS: atom_id res chain seq x y z
N MET A 1 2.24 10.57 -29.90
CA MET A 1 2.33 11.88 -29.23
C MET A 1 1.33 11.87 -28.08
N PHE A 2 1.75 11.56 -26.86
CA PHE A 2 0.86 11.60 -25.69
C PHE A 2 0.57 13.07 -25.42
N ARG A 3 -0.64 13.52 -25.72
CA ARG A 3 -1.09 14.88 -25.40
C ARG A 3 -1.19 14.93 -23.88
N GLN A 4 -0.18 15.49 -23.20
CA GLN A 4 -0.32 15.94 -21.82
C GLN A 4 -1.51 16.90 -21.83
N ILE A 5 -2.64 16.47 -21.28
CA ILE A 5 -3.66 17.40 -20.84
C ILE A 5 -2.97 18.12 -19.69
N SER A 6 -2.47 19.34 -19.94
CA SER A 6 -1.80 20.15 -18.94
C SER A 6 -2.73 20.31 -17.74
N GLU A 7 -2.17 20.46 -16.53
CA GLU A 7 -2.94 20.69 -15.29
C GLU A 7 -3.97 21.82 -15.41
N GLU A 8 -3.85 22.66 -16.43
CA GLU A 8 -4.71 23.79 -16.80
C GLU A 8 -6.14 23.41 -17.21
N LEU A 9 -6.46 22.15 -17.56
CA LEU A 9 -7.84 21.74 -17.93
C LEU A 9 -8.60 21.02 -16.81
N ILE A 10 -8.02 20.91 -15.62
CA ILE A 10 -8.71 20.30 -14.48
C ILE A 10 -9.59 21.37 -13.86
N ASP A 11 -10.91 21.18 -13.92
CA ASP A 11 -11.84 22.06 -13.22
C ASP A 11 -11.54 22.01 -11.72
N ASP A 12 -11.24 23.19 -11.16
CA ASP A 12 -10.94 23.39 -9.76
C ASP A 12 -12.16 23.10 -8.88
N PHE A 13 -13.38 23.11 -9.44
CA PHE A 13 -14.62 22.89 -8.74
C PHE A 13 -15.35 21.63 -9.22
N CYS A 14 -16.05 20.97 -8.31
CA CYS A 14 -16.92 19.85 -8.64
C CYS A 14 -18.35 20.34 -8.94
N ARG A 15 -19.24 19.44 -9.40
CA ARG A 15 -20.67 19.76 -9.64
C ARG A 15 -21.45 20.23 -8.41
N CYS A 16 -20.89 20.11 -7.21
CA CYS A 16 -21.46 20.69 -6.00
C CYS A 16 -21.09 22.18 -5.79
N GLY A 17 -20.31 22.79 -6.69
CA GLY A 17 -19.74 24.12 -6.52
C GLY A 17 -18.64 24.21 -5.47
N LYS A 18 -18.09 23.06 -5.05
CA LYS A 18 -17.02 22.97 -4.03
C LYS A 18 -15.67 22.65 -4.68
N PRO A 19 -14.55 23.11 -4.11
CA PRO A 19 -13.21 22.75 -4.59
C PRO A 19 -13.03 21.24 -4.71
N THR A 20 -12.33 20.83 -5.75
CA THR A 20 -11.95 19.44 -5.97
C THR A 20 -10.71 19.09 -5.15
N VAL A 21 -10.53 17.81 -4.89
CA VAL A 21 -9.38 17.28 -4.16
C VAL A 21 -8.56 16.37 -5.07
N ARG A 22 -7.24 16.58 -5.06
CA ARG A 22 -6.28 15.72 -5.77
C ARG A 22 -6.02 14.46 -4.95
N LYS A 23 -6.21 13.29 -5.58
CA LYS A 23 -6.04 11.96 -4.97
C LYS A 23 -5.15 11.09 -5.86
N THR A 24 -4.55 10.07 -5.26
CA THR A 24 -3.79 9.04 -5.97
C THR A 24 -4.57 7.74 -5.96
N SER A 25 -4.73 7.11 -7.13
CA SER A 25 -5.33 5.80 -7.24
C SER A 25 -4.34 4.71 -6.82
N TRP A 26 -4.83 3.74 -6.06
CA TRP A 26 -4.09 2.54 -5.67
C TRP A 26 -4.74 1.26 -6.22
N ALA A 27 -5.75 1.41 -7.08
CA ALA A 27 -6.38 0.27 -7.73
C ALA A 27 -5.45 -0.36 -8.77
N ASP A 28 -5.62 -1.66 -9.00
CA ASP A 28 -4.90 -2.38 -10.04
C ASP A 28 -5.09 -1.70 -11.41
N GLY A 29 -4.01 -1.65 -12.19
CA GLY A 29 -3.97 -0.95 -13.48
C GLY A 29 -3.94 0.59 -13.39
N ASN A 30 -4.15 1.19 -12.22
CA ASN A 30 -4.10 2.64 -12.01
C ASN A 30 -3.23 3.06 -10.81
N ALA A 31 -2.45 2.13 -10.26
CA ALA A 31 -1.60 2.38 -9.10
C ALA A 31 -0.64 3.55 -9.36
N GLY A 32 -0.67 4.53 -8.46
CA GLY A 32 0.15 5.74 -8.54
C GLY A 32 -0.41 6.84 -9.46
N ARG A 33 -1.51 6.60 -10.19
CA ARG A 33 -2.10 7.60 -11.10
C ARG A 33 -2.94 8.63 -10.34
N ARG A 34 -2.67 9.92 -10.54
CA ARG A 34 -3.40 11.00 -9.88
C ARG A 34 -4.71 11.34 -10.60
N TYR A 35 -5.72 11.66 -9.81
CA TYR A 35 -7.03 12.15 -10.26
C TYR A 35 -7.52 13.28 -9.39
N SER A 36 -8.34 14.17 -9.95
CA SER A 36 -9.10 15.17 -9.21
C SER A 36 -10.54 14.70 -9.07
N ALA A 37 -11.14 14.85 -7.89
CA ALA A 37 -12.50 14.41 -7.64
C ALA A 37 -13.23 15.29 -6.62
N CYS A 38 -14.56 15.17 -6.57
CA CYS A 38 -15.34 15.66 -5.45
C CYS A 38 -14.85 15.03 -4.13
N GLU A 39 -14.74 15.82 -3.07
CA GLU A 39 -14.36 15.30 -1.76
C GLU A 39 -15.31 14.19 -1.29
N LYS A 40 -16.61 14.40 -1.45
CA LYS A 40 -17.70 13.45 -1.19
C LYS A 40 -18.05 12.59 -2.40
N TYR A 41 -17.06 12.21 -3.23
CA TYR A 41 -17.29 11.42 -4.44
C TYR A 41 -18.14 10.16 -4.18
N ARG A 42 -19.29 10.05 -4.84
CA ARG A 42 -20.28 8.95 -4.68
C ARG A 42 -20.80 8.75 -3.25
N MET A 43 -20.70 9.75 -2.39
CA MET A 43 -21.26 9.75 -1.03
C MET A 43 -22.50 10.65 -0.95
N LEU A 44 -23.33 10.45 0.08
CA LEU A 44 -24.49 11.31 0.34
C LEU A 44 -24.06 12.79 0.47
N GLY A 45 -24.74 13.67 -0.27
CA GLY A 45 -24.41 15.09 -0.32
C GLY A 45 -23.15 15.43 -1.13
N GLY A 46 -22.68 14.51 -1.99
CA GLY A 46 -21.61 14.73 -2.96
C GLY A 46 -22.06 14.50 -4.39
N CYS A 47 -21.11 14.58 -5.33
CA CYS A 47 -21.36 14.32 -6.75
C CYS A 47 -20.39 13.30 -7.34
N THR A 48 -20.57 12.99 -8.62
CA THR A 48 -19.75 12.03 -9.37
C THR A 48 -18.63 12.69 -10.16
N TYR A 49 -18.21 13.91 -9.82
CA TYR A 49 -17.10 14.57 -10.49
C TYR A 49 -15.79 13.82 -10.23
N HIS A 50 -15.11 13.44 -11.31
CA HIS A 50 -13.83 12.73 -11.31
C HIS A 50 -13.15 12.94 -12.67
N VAL A 51 -11.89 13.36 -12.67
CA VAL A 51 -11.04 13.49 -13.86
C VAL A 51 -9.62 13.00 -13.57
N TRP A 52 -9.00 12.32 -14.53
CA TRP A 52 -7.61 11.89 -14.41
C TRP A 52 -6.67 13.07 -14.67
N VAL A 53 -5.74 13.32 -13.74
CA VAL A 53 -4.66 14.31 -13.90
C VAL A 53 -3.57 13.75 -14.78
N ASP A 54 -3.10 12.55 -14.43
CA ASP A 54 -2.05 11.89 -15.19
C ASP A 54 -2.64 11.11 -16.37
N PRO A 55 -1.93 11.01 -17.51
CA PRO A 55 -2.33 10.15 -18.61
C PRO A 55 -2.41 8.68 -18.14
N PRO A 56 -3.11 7.81 -18.89
CA PRO A 56 -3.11 6.38 -18.57
C PRO A 56 -1.69 5.85 -18.57
N MET A 57 -1.37 5.00 -17.58
CA MET A 57 -0.08 4.30 -17.54
C MET A 57 0.10 3.45 -18.79
N CYS A 58 1.35 3.17 -19.18
CA CYS A 58 1.60 2.26 -20.29
C CYS A 58 1.06 0.85 -19.96
N TYR A 59 0.57 0.14 -20.98
CA TYR A 59 -0.03 -1.20 -20.82
C TYR A 59 0.88 -2.15 -20.03
N ARG A 60 2.19 -2.13 -20.32
CA ARG A 60 3.18 -2.94 -19.62
C ARG A 60 3.24 -2.64 -18.11
N ALA A 61 3.19 -1.36 -17.71
CA ALA A 61 3.18 -0.99 -16.30
C ALA A 61 1.90 -1.45 -15.59
N GLN A 62 0.75 -1.33 -16.27
CA GLN A 62 -0.54 -1.81 -15.74
C GLN A 62 -0.54 -3.31 -15.43
N GLN A 63 0.19 -4.11 -16.20
CA GLN A 63 0.33 -5.56 -15.98
C GLN A 63 1.42 -5.91 -14.96
N LEU A 64 2.57 -5.23 -14.99
CA LEU A 64 3.72 -5.57 -14.15
C LEU A 64 3.58 -5.10 -12.70
N ILE A 65 3.11 -3.87 -12.48
CA ILE A 65 3.07 -3.25 -11.14
C ILE A 65 2.24 -4.08 -10.16
N PRO A 66 1.01 -4.55 -10.48
CA PRO A 66 0.24 -5.40 -9.57
C PRO A 66 0.97 -6.70 -9.21
N GLY A 67 1.63 -7.33 -10.20
CA GLY A 67 2.42 -8.53 -9.99
C GLY A 67 3.60 -8.32 -9.04
N LEU A 68 4.30 -7.19 -9.17
CA LEU A 68 5.40 -6.80 -8.29
C LEU A 68 4.92 -6.53 -6.86
N LEU A 69 3.83 -5.79 -6.69
CA LEU A 69 3.25 -5.50 -5.36
C LEU A 69 2.81 -6.78 -4.65
N LYS A 70 2.18 -7.72 -5.37
CA LYS A 70 1.80 -9.02 -4.81
C LYS A 70 3.01 -9.83 -4.36
N ARG A 71 4.10 -9.82 -5.12
CA ARG A 71 5.36 -10.48 -4.75
C ARG A 71 6.01 -9.82 -3.54
N ALA A 72 6.07 -8.49 -3.51
CA ALA A 72 6.61 -7.74 -2.37
C ALA A 72 5.85 -8.05 -1.08
N LYS A 73 4.51 -8.00 -1.10
CA LYS A 73 3.67 -8.36 0.04
C LYS A 73 3.93 -9.80 0.52
N LYS A 74 4.04 -10.76 -0.40
CA LYS A 74 4.33 -12.16 -0.06
C LYS A 74 5.71 -12.29 0.63
N LEU A 75 6.72 -11.59 0.13
CA LEU A 75 8.05 -11.58 0.73
C LEU A 75 8.04 -10.94 2.13
N GLU A 76 7.32 -9.84 2.32
CA GLU A 76 7.15 -9.21 3.62
C GLU A 76 6.47 -10.16 4.63
N GLU A 77 5.44 -10.89 4.22
CA GLU A 77 4.77 -11.91 5.04
C GLU A 77 5.70 -13.08 5.37
N GLU A 78 6.54 -13.53 4.43
CA GLU A 78 7.56 -14.56 4.67
C GLU A 78 8.64 -14.09 5.66
N ILE A 79 9.13 -12.86 5.52
CA ILE A 79 10.09 -12.25 6.45
C ILE A 79 9.48 -12.12 7.84
N ALA A 80 8.24 -11.65 7.94
CA ALA A 80 7.54 -11.51 9.22
C ALA A 80 7.38 -12.87 9.92
N ARG A 81 7.00 -13.91 9.17
CA ARG A 81 6.90 -15.29 9.69
C ARG A 81 8.27 -15.80 10.14
N ARG A 82 9.31 -15.63 9.32
CA ARG A 82 10.67 -16.05 9.65
C ARG A 82 11.16 -15.38 10.94
N LYS A 83 11.03 -14.05 11.06
CA LYS A 83 11.40 -13.30 12.26
C LYS A 83 10.63 -13.75 13.51
N LYS A 84 9.35 -14.10 13.36
CA LYS A 84 8.54 -14.64 14.46
C LYS A 84 9.12 -15.97 14.95
N TRP A 85 9.43 -16.89 14.03
CA TRP A 85 10.01 -18.19 14.37
C TRP A 85 11.42 -18.07 14.94
N GLU A 86 12.26 -17.20 14.39
CA GLU A 86 13.58 -16.91 14.94
C GLU A 86 13.49 -16.44 16.40
N ARG A 87 12.59 -15.49 16.71
CA ARG A 87 12.35 -15.04 18.08
C ARG A 87 11.88 -16.16 19.01
N LEU A 88 10.93 -16.99 18.55
CA LEU A 88 10.44 -18.13 19.35
C LEU A 88 11.54 -19.15 19.63
N MET A 89 12.34 -19.49 18.62
CA MET A 89 13.48 -20.41 18.76
C MET A 89 14.54 -19.86 19.71
N LEU A 90 14.87 -18.56 19.62
CA LEU A 90 15.81 -17.92 20.53
C LEU A 90 15.32 -17.96 21.99
N LEU A 91 14.04 -17.67 22.23
CA LEU A 91 13.46 -17.77 23.57
C LEU A 91 13.52 -19.21 24.12
N ALA A 92 13.24 -20.21 23.27
CA ALA A 92 13.33 -21.62 23.66
C ALA A 92 14.77 -22.02 24.01
N ILE A 93 15.75 -21.63 23.19
CA ILE A 93 17.17 -21.92 23.44
C ILE A 93 17.64 -21.26 24.74
N VAL A 94 17.33 -19.97 24.95
CA VAL A 94 17.68 -19.26 26.20
C VAL A 94 17.02 -19.93 27.41
N GLY A 95 15.75 -20.31 27.30
CA GLY A 95 15.04 -21.04 28.35
C GLY A 95 15.69 -22.38 28.69
N LEU A 96 16.10 -23.16 27.68
CA LEU A 96 16.83 -24.43 27.87
C LEU A 96 18.18 -24.22 28.56
N ILE A 97 18.94 -23.20 28.14
CA ILE A 97 20.23 -22.85 28.74
C ILE A 97 20.04 -22.50 30.23
N VAL A 98 19.07 -21.65 30.56
CA VAL A 98 18.76 -21.28 31.96
C VAL A 98 18.36 -22.51 32.77
N LEU A 99 17.51 -23.38 32.23
CA LEU A 99 17.11 -24.63 32.89
C LEU A 99 18.32 -25.55 33.17
N CYS A 100 19.23 -25.69 32.21
CA CYS A 100 20.48 -26.44 32.39
C CYS A 100 21.34 -25.83 33.50
N PHE A 101 21.54 -24.52 33.51
CA PHE A 101 22.29 -23.84 34.57
C PHE A 101 21.65 -24.03 35.95
N LEU A 102 20.32 -23.91 36.08
CA LEU A 102 19.62 -24.13 37.35
C LEU A 102 19.76 -25.58 37.83
N LYS A 103 19.72 -26.56 36.91
CA LYS A 103 19.89 -27.98 37.26
C LYS A 103 21.33 -28.34 37.62
N CYS A 104 22.33 -27.69 37.01
CA CYS A 104 23.74 -27.86 37.37
C CYS A 104 24.08 -27.24 38.74
N ASN A 105 23.54 -26.06 39.06
CA ASN A 105 23.80 -25.40 40.35
C ASN A 105 23.04 -26.03 41.52
N GLY A 106 21.95 -26.76 41.27
CA GLY A 106 21.22 -27.53 42.29
C GLY A 106 21.72 -28.97 42.49
N CYS A 107 22.86 -29.34 41.90
CA CYS A 107 23.43 -30.69 41.98
C CYS A 107 24.64 -30.78 42.94
N VAL A 108 24.79 -29.80 43.85
CA VAL A 108 25.76 -29.79 44.95
C VAL A 108 25.05 -30.05 46.27
#